data_AF-A0AB36DKE1-F1
#
_entry.id   AF-A0AB36DKE1-F1
#
_cell.length_a   1.000
_cell.length_b   1.000
_cell.length_c   1.000
_cell.angle_alpha   90.00
_cell.angle_beta   90.00
_cell.angle_gamma   90.00
#
_symmetry.space_group_name_H-M   'P 1'
#
loop_
_entity.id
_entity.type
_entity.pdbx_description
1 polymer ?
#
loop_
_entity_poly.entity_id
_entity_poly.type
_entity_poly.pdbx_seq_one_letter_code
_entity_poly.pdbx_strand_id
1 'polypeptide(L)' 'TLTIEEASKYFRIGENKLRRLAEENKDAGWLIMNGNRIQIKRRQFEQVIDKLDAI' A
#
# COMPACT_ATOMS: atom_id res chain seq x y z
N THR A 1 8.06 -3.13 -6.86
CA THR A 1 7.10 -2.25 -6.15
C THR A 1 5.87 -2.15 -7.03
N LEU A 2 4.71 -1.84 -6.46
CA LEU A 2 3.43 -1.73 -7.18
C LEU A 2 2.97 -0.28 -7.16
N THR A 3 2.38 0.21 -8.24
CA THR A 3 1.60 1.45 -8.22
C THR A 3 0.30 1.27 -7.42
N ILE A 4 -0.39 2.37 -7.12
CA ILE A 4 -1.71 2.33 -6.46
C ILE A 4 -2.72 1.51 -7.28
N GLU A 5 -2.71 1.64 -8.61
CA GLU A 5 -3.61 0.89 -9.50
C GLU A 5 -3.31 -0.62 -9.47
N GLU A 6 -2.02 -1.00 -9.57
CA GLU A 6 -1.62 -2.40 -9.51
C GLU A 6 -1.89 -3.02 -8.14
N ALA A 7 -1.61 -2.28 -7.06
CA ALA A 7 -1.91 -2.71 -5.71
C ALA A 7 -3.42 -2.85 -5.49
N SER A 8 -4.24 -1.97 -6.07
CA SER A 8 -5.69 -2.06 -6.02
C SER A 8 -6.20 -3.36 -6.64
N LYS A 9 -5.70 -3.72 -7.83
CA LYS A 9 -6.04 -4.97 -8.51
C LYS A 9 -5.53 -6.20 -7.75
N TYR A 10 -4.32 -6.12 -7.20
CA TYR A 10 -3.67 -7.24 -6.51
C TYR A 10 -4.28 -7.55 -5.14
N PHE A 11 -4.42 -6.53 -4.28
CA PHE A 11 -4.96 -6.68 -2.92
C PHE A 11 -6.48 -6.56 -2.84
N ARG A 12 -7.16 -6.24 -3.97
CA ARG A 12 -8.60 -5.94 -4.03
C ARG A 12 -9.03 -4.82 -3.07
N ILE A 13 -8.18 -3.79 -2.93
CA ILE A 13 -8.45 -2.61 -2.10
C ILE A 13 -8.61 -1.41 -3.03
N GLY A 14 -9.70 -0.66 -2.88
CA GLY A 14 -9.93 0.51 -3.74
C GLY A 14 -8.79 1.54 -3.67
N GLU A 15 -8.46 2.14 -4.82
CA GLU A 15 -7.35 3.09 -4.97
C GLU A 15 -7.44 4.26 -3.99
N ASN A 16 -8.64 4.82 -3.78
CA ASN A 16 -8.86 5.92 -2.84
C ASN A 16 -8.49 5.52 -1.39
N LYS A 17 -8.75 4.27 -1.01
CA LYS A 17 -8.40 3.74 0.31
C LYS A 17 -6.89 3.54 0.43
N LEU A 18 -6.23 3.03 -0.61
CA LEU A 18 -4.76 2.93 -0.65
C LEU A 18 -4.07 4.30 -0.58
N ARG A 19 -4.63 5.32 -1.25
CA ARG A 19 -4.14 6.70 -1.17
C ARG A 19 -4.28 7.27 0.24
N ARG A 20 -5.44 7.12 0.87
CA ARG A 20 -5.65 7.53 2.27
C ARG A 20 -4.69 6.82 3.23
N LEU A 21 -4.52 5.50 3.08
CA LEU A 21 -3.57 4.72 3.90
C LEU A 21 -2.13 5.21 3.74
N ALA A 22 -1.73 5.55 2.52
CA ALA A 22 -0.41 6.11 2.24
C ALA A 22 -0.24 7.53 2.83
N GLU A 23 -1.28 8.35 2.79
CA GLU A 23 -1.28 9.71 3.36
C GLU A 23 -1.29 9.71 4.90
N GLU A 24 -2.01 8.77 5.51
CA GLU A 24 -2.07 8.57 6.96
C GLU A 24 -0.76 7.98 7.51
N ASN A 25 -0.08 7.14 6.72
CA ASN A 25 1.12 6.43 7.12
C ASN A 25 2.31 6.76 6.21
N LYS A 26 2.70 8.04 6.16
CA LYS A 26 3.80 8.52 5.30
C LYS A 26 5.15 7.87 5.62
N ASP A 27 5.36 7.51 6.88
CA ASP A 27 6.60 6.87 7.37
C ASP A 27 6.53 5.34 7.32
N ALA A 28 5.49 4.78 6.70
CA ALA A 28 5.36 3.35 6.57
C ALA A 28 6.51 2.75 5.75
N GLY A 29 7.17 1.72 6.30
CA GLY A 29 8.25 1.04 5.60
C GLY A 29 7.85 0.45 4.24
N TRP A 30 6.56 0.10 4.08
CA TRP A 30 5.97 -0.42 2.84
C TRP A 30 5.65 0.65 1.80
N LEU A 31 5.69 1.93 2.16
CA LEU A 31 5.42 3.05 1.26
C LEU A 31 6.72 3.56 0.64
N ILE A 32 6.68 3.92 -0.65
CA ILE A 32 7.77 4.61 -1.34
C ILE A 32 7.18 5.82 -2.06
N MET A 33 7.78 6.98 -1.83
CA MET A 33 7.48 8.20 -2.58
C MET A 33 8.59 8.45 -3.60
N ASN A 34 8.27 8.26 -4.88
CA ASN A 34 9.14 8.62 -6.00
C ASN A 34 8.66 9.95 -6.58
N GLY A 35 9.13 11.06 -6.01
CA GLY A 35 8.61 12.39 -6.31
C GLY A 35 7.13 12.48 -5.95
N ASN A 36 6.28 12.82 -6.93
CA ASN A 36 4.82 12.89 -6.74
C ASN A 36 4.10 11.54 -6.93
N ARG A 37 4.83 10.44 -7.21
CA ARG A 37 4.26 9.11 -7.41
C ARG A 37 4.40 8.25 -6.17
N ILE A 38 3.29 7.68 -5.74
CA ILE A 38 3.24 6.71 -4.64
C ILE A 38 3.41 5.30 -5.20
N GLN A 39 4.29 4.53 -4.56
CA GLN A 39 4.48 3.10 -4.80
C GLN A 39 4.40 2.31 -3.49
N ILE A 40 3.94 1.06 -3.60
CA ILE A 40 3.78 0.12 -2.51
C ILE A 40 4.79 -1.02 -2.66
N LYS A 41 5.54 -1.32 -1.61
CA LYS A 41 6.39 -2.51 -1.53
C LYS A 41 5.52 -3.73 -1.22
N ARG A 42 5.18 -4.47 -2.27
CA ARG A 42 4.35 -5.69 -2.22
C ARG A 42 4.64 -6.58 -0.99
N ARG A 43 5.87 -7.07 -0.82
CA ARG A 43 6.21 -8.00 0.27
C ARG A 43 5.94 -7.45 1.68
N GLN A 44 6.24 -6.17 1.90
CA GLN A 44 6.03 -5.55 3.21
C GLN A 44 4.55 -5.23 3.44
N PHE A 45 3.82 -4.87 2.39
CA PHE A 45 2.38 -4.64 2.48
C PHE A 45 1.60 -5.96 2.65
N GLU A 46 2.02 -7.04 1.99
CA GLU A 46 1.48 -8.40 2.22
C GLU A 46 1.54 -8.77 3.71
N GLN A 47 2.69 -8.57 4.37
CA GLN A 47 2.82 -8.80 5.81
C GLN A 47 1.90 -7.93 6.67
N VAL A 48 1.55 -6.72 6.22
CA VAL A 48 0.60 -5.86 6.92
C VAL A 48 -0.81 -6.42 6.78
N ILE A 49 -1.20 -6.85 5.58
CA ILE A 49 -2.52 -7.45 5.33
C ILE A 49 -2.66 -8.78 6.10
N ASP A 50 -1.66 -9.66 6.04
CA ASP A 50 -1.67 -10.94 6.77
C ASP A 50 -1.84 -10.75 8.28
N LYS A 51 -1.23 -9.70 8.86
CA LYS A 51 -1.41 -9.36 10.27
C LYS A 51 -2.79 -8.81 10.61
N LEU A 52 -3.44 -8.14 9.65
CA LEU A 52 -4.79 -7.60 9.83
C LEU A 52 -5.87 -8.69 9.69
N ASP A 53 -5.62 -9.71 8.86
CA ASP A 53 -6.56 -10.82 8.61
C ASP A 53 -6.44 -11.95 9.65
N ALA A 54 -5.35 -11.99 10.42
CA ALA A 54 -5.11 -12.97 11.48
C ALA A 54 -5.85 -12.68 12.81
N ILE A 55 -6.94 -11.90 12.79
CA ILE A 55 -7.78 -11.59 13.95
C ILE A 55 -9.18 -12.18 13.76
#